data_AF-A0A7W5CBC1-F1
#
_entry.id   AF-A0A7W5CBC1-F1
#
_cell.length_a   1.000
_cell.length_b   1.000
_cell.length_c   1.000
_cell.angle_alpha   90.00
_cell.angle_beta   90.00
_cell.angle_gamma   90.00
#
_symmetry.space_group_name_H-M   'P 1'
#
loop_
_entity.id
_entity.type
_entity.pdbx_description
1 polymer ?
#
loop_
_entity_poly.entity_id
_entity_poly.type
_entity_poly.pdbx_seq_one_letter_code
_entity_poly.pdbx_strand_id
1 'polypeptide(L)' 'MLGPIILVLFAIATGIVIWRHNGGVGRFRERGWSLFILVIGALYSLAILLNMPIPNPTDWISAVLAPIYKPILAWIEEGM' A
#
# COMPACT_ATOMS: atom_id res chain seq x y z
N MET A 1 -10.41 14.32 13.57
CA MET A 1 -9.66 15.38 12.85
C MET A 1 -8.17 15.42 13.24
N LEU A 2 -7.80 15.29 14.52
CA LEU A 2 -6.38 15.28 14.92
C LEU A 2 -5.56 14.12 14.34
N GLY A 3 -6.12 12.91 14.24
CA GLY A 3 -5.41 11.73 13.71
C GLY A 3 -4.82 11.93 12.31
N PRO A 4 -5.61 12.31 11.29
CA PRO A 4 -5.10 12.62 9.95
C PRO A 4 -4.02 13.70 9.94
N ILE A 5 -4.16 14.75 10.75
CA ILE A 5 -3.19 15.85 10.84
C ILE A 5 -1.86 15.33 11.40
N ILE A 6 -1.89 14.57 12.49
CA ILE A 6 -0.69 13.96 13.09
C ILE A 6 -0.01 13.03 12.09
N LEU A 7 -0.79 12.20 11.39
CA LEU A 7 -0.25 11.28 10.38
C LEU A 7 0.48 12.03 9.26
N VAL A 8 -0.12 13.10 8.73
CA VAL A 8 0.50 13.92 7.68
C VAL A 8 1.79 14.58 8.18
N LEU A 9 1.80 15.12 9.40
CA LEU A 9 3.00 15.73 9.99
C LEU A 9 4.12 14.70 10.17
N PHE A 10 3.81 13.51 10.67
CA PHE A 10 4.78 12.42 10.80
C PHE A 10 5.30 11.94 9.44
N ALA A 11 4.44 11.82 8.43
CA ALA A 11 4.84 11.47 7.08
C ALA A 11 5.79 12.52 6.49
N ILE A 12 5.50 13.81 6.67
CA ILE A 12 6.38 14.90 6.21
C ILE A 12 7.73 14.85 6.93
N ALA A 13 7.73 14.74 8.26
CA ALA A 13 8.96 14.68 9.05
C ALA A 13 9.84 13.49 8.63
N THR A 14 9.23 12.31 8.46
CA THR A 14 9.92 11.09 8.01
C THR A 14 10.46 11.25 6.59
N GLY A 15 9.68 11.83 5.68
CA GLY A 15 10.10 12.11 4.31
C GLY A 15 11.30 13.05 4.24
N ILE A 16 11.35 14.08 5.09
CA ILE A 16 12.50 14.99 5.19
C ILE A 16 13.76 14.24 5.66
N VAL A 17 13.63 13.37 6.66
CA VAL A 17 14.75 12.55 7.16
C VAL A 17 15.28 11.63 6.06
N ILE A 18 14.40 10.92 5.36
CA ILE A 18 14.76 10.04 4.23
C ILE A 18 15.45 10.85 3.13
N TRP A 19 14.90 12.02 2.79
CA TRP A 19 15.44 12.87 1.73
C TRP A 19 16.86 13.35 2.05
N ARG A 20 17.08 13.87 3.27
CA ARG A 20 18.39 14.36 3.70
C ARG A 20 19.41 13.23 3.83
N HIS A 21 19.04 12.13 4.48
CA HIS A 21 19.96 11.03 4.71
C HIS A 21 20.38 10.35 3.40
N ASN A 22 19.42 9.89 2.60
CA ASN A 22 19.75 9.17 1.37
C ASN A 22 20.28 10.10 0.27
N GLY A 23 19.89 11.38 0.27
CA GLY A 23 20.46 12.39 -0.61
C GLY A 23 21.94 12.67 -0.31
N GLY A 24 22.31 12.74 0.97
CA GLY A 24 23.70 12.97 1.39
C GLY A 24 24.64 11.80 1.06
N VAL A 25 24.11 10.56 1.01
CA VAL A 25 24.88 9.34 0.73
C VAL A 25 24.86 8.97 -0.78
N GLY A 26 24.20 9.76 -1.63
CA GLY A 26 24.09 9.49 -3.07
C GLY A 26 23.21 8.29 -3.44
N ARG A 27 22.39 7.80 -2.51
CA ARG A 27 21.49 6.64 -2.67
C ARG A 27 20.16 7.06 -3.28
N PHE A 28 20.21 7.54 -4.52
CA PHE A 28 19.04 8.15 -5.18
C PHE A 28 17.91 7.14 -5.46
N ARG A 29 18.23 5.89 -5.79
CA ARG A 29 17.23 4.85 -6.07
C ARG A 29 16.50 4.47 -4.78
N GLU A 30 17.23 4.23 -3.71
CA GLU A 30 16.71 3.89 -2.40
C GLU A 30 15.87 5.04 -1.86
N ARG A 31 16.33 6.30 -2.02
CA ARG A 31 15.53 7.49 -1.70
C ARG A 31 14.17 7.47 -2.40
N GLY A 32 14.16 7.18 -3.71
CA GLY A 32 12.92 7.11 -4.49
C GLY A 32 11.97 6.04 -3.95
N TRP A 33 12.45 4.82 -3.76
CA TRP A 33 11.64 3.70 -3.25
C TRP A 33 11.13 3.94 -1.83
N SER A 34 11.97 4.46 -0.93
CA SER A 34 11.55 4.77 0.44
C SER A 34 10.46 5.84 0.49
N LEU A 35 10.57 6.90 -0.32
CA LEU A 35 9.54 7.94 -0.40
C LEU A 35 8.24 7.41 -1.04
N PHE A 36 8.36 6.58 -2.06
CA PHE A 36 7.21 5.94 -2.70
C PHE A 36 6.42 5.06 -1.71
N ILE A 37 7.12 4.20 -0.96
CA ILE A 37 6.52 3.36 0.09
C ILE A 37 5.86 4.23 1.16
N LEU A 38 6.54 5.29 1.61
CA LEU A 38 6.01 6.22 2.60
C LEU A 38 4.71 6.87 2.13
N VAL A 39 4.66 7.35 0.89
CA VAL A 39 3.48 8.00 0.31
C VAL A 39 2.31 7.01 0.20
N ILE A 40 2.54 5.81 -0.33
CA ILE A 40 1.48 4.79 -0.45
C ILE A 40 0.95 4.39 0.92
N GLY A 41 1.83 4.12 1.89
CA GLY A 41 1.43 3.77 3.24
C GLY A 41 0.62 4.90 3.91
N ALA A 42 1.08 6.15 3.78
CA ALA A 42 0.38 7.30 4.33
C ALA A 42 -1.02 7.49 3.70
N LEU A 43 -1.14 7.35 2.38
CA LEU A 43 -2.43 7.43 1.68
C LEU A 43 -3.39 6.32 2.12
N TYR A 44 -2.89 5.09 2.24
CA TYR A 44 -3.69 3.96 2.71
C TYR A 44 -4.20 4.19 4.14
N SER A 45 -3.30 4.58 5.05
CA SER A 45 -3.69 4.89 6.43
C SER A 45 -4.65 6.09 6.52
N LEU A 46 -4.48 7.10 5.66
CA LEU A 46 -5.39 8.24 5.59
C LEU A 46 -6.78 7.81 5.12
N ALA A 47 -6.86 6.94 4.10
CA ALA A 47 -8.11 6.42 3.59
C ALA A 47 -8.86 5.60 4.66
N ILE A 48 -8.14 4.80 5.46
CA ILE A 48 -8.71 4.10 6.63
C ILE A 48 -9.24 5.11 7.66
N LEU A 49 -8.44 6.11 8.05
CA LEU A 49 -8.84 7.11 9.05
C LEU A 49 -10.06 7.94 8.62
N LEU A 50 -10.24 8.12 7.31
CA LEU A 50 -11.38 8.83 6.73
C LEU A 50 -12.58 7.92 6.47
N ASN A 51 -12.51 6.63 6.86
CA ASN A 51 -13.52 5.62 6.58
C ASN A 51 -13.91 5.56 5.10
N MET A 52 -12.95 5.76 4.20
CA MET A 52 -13.20 5.52 2.79
C MET A 52 -13.48 4.03 2.58
N PRO A 53 -14.42 3.66 1.69
CA PRO A 53 -14.65 2.27 1.33
C PRO A 53 -13.47 1.79 0.49
N ILE A 54 -12.43 1.27 1.16
CA ILE A 54 -11.29 0.63 0.51
C ILE A 54 -11.67 -0.84 0.29
N PRO A 55 -11.68 -1.34 -0.97
CA PRO A 55 -11.91 -2.75 -1.24
C PRO A 55 -10.87 -3.61 -0.51
N ASN A 56 -11.29 -4.77 0.00
CA ASN A 56 -10.41 -5.62 0.79
C ASN A 56 -9.23 -6.05 -0.08
N PRO A 57 -7.98 -6.01 0.42
CA PRO A 57 -6.85 -6.46 -0.36
C PRO A 57 -6.99 -7.87 -0.95
N THR A 58 -7.74 -8.75 -0.29
CA THR A 58 -8.02 -10.09 -0.80
C THR A 58 -8.86 -10.08 -2.07
N ASP A 59 -9.67 -9.05 -2.31
CA ASP A 59 -10.58 -9.00 -3.45
C ASP A 59 -9.82 -8.81 -4.76
N TRP A 60 -8.81 -7.94 -4.77
CA TRP A 60 -7.96 -7.76 -5.96
C TRP A 60 -7.05 -8.96 -6.19
N ILE A 61 -6.51 -9.57 -5.13
CA ILE A 61 -5.72 -10.81 -5.23
C ILE A 61 -6.58 -11.91 -5.85
N SER A 62 -7.81 -12.08 -5.35
CA SER A 62 -8.75 -13.08 -5.85
C SER A 62 -9.14 -12.80 -7.30
N ALA A 63 -9.35 -11.53 -7.69
CA ALA A 63 -9.64 -11.17 -9.06
C ALA A 63 -8.48 -11.52 -10.02
N VAL A 64 -7.23 -11.29 -9.61
CA VAL A 64 -6.04 -11.62 -10.41
C VAL A 64 -5.82 -13.14 -10.51
N LEU A 65 -6.09 -13.87 -9.44
CA LEU A 65 -5.93 -15.33 -9.39
C LEU A 65 -7.15 -16.09 -9.91
N ALA A 66 -8.29 -15.42 -10.14
CA ALA A 66 -9.51 -15.98 -10.71
C ALA A 66 -9.29 -16.92 -11.91
N PRO A 67 -8.50 -16.58 -12.93
CA PRO A 67 -8.25 -17.47 -14.05
C PRO A 67 -7.51 -18.76 -13.67
N ILE A 68 -6.82 -18.80 -12.54
CA ILE A 68 -6.04 -19.96 -12.08
C ILE A 68 -6.90 -20.89 -11.23
N TYR A 69 -7.64 -20.36 -10.24
CA TYR A 69 -8.37 -21.21 -9.29
C TYR A 69 -9.78 -21.59 -9.76
N LYS A 70 -10.44 -20.78 -10.59
CA LYS A 70 -11.81 -21.08 -11.07
C LYS A 70 -11.91 -22.39 -11.87
N PRO A 71 -10.96 -22.72 -12.77
CA PRO A 71 -10.99 -24.02 -13.47
C PRO A 71 -10.83 -25.21 -12.52
N ILE A 72 -10.02 -25.06 -11.47
CA ILE A 72 -9.81 -26.11 -10.46
C ILE A 72 -11.11 -26.32 -9.65
N LEU A 73 -11.77 -25.24 -9.25
CA LEU A 73 -13.09 -25.31 -8.59
C LEU A 73 -14.12 -25.98 -9.49
N ALA A 74 -14.21 -25.58 -10.76
CA ALA A 74 -15.14 -26.18 -11.71
C ALA A 74 -14.89 -27.69 -11.89
N TRP A 75 -13.63 -28.11 -11.96
CA TRP A 75 -13.28 -29.53 -12.04
C TRP A 75 -13.69 -30.33 -10.79
N ILE A 76 -13.56 -29.73 -9.59
CA ILE A 76 -14.00 -30.34 -8.34
C ILE A 76 -15.53 -30.41 -8.27
N GLU A 77 -16.22 -29.35 -8.69
CA GLU A 77 -17.69 -29.28 -8.69
C GLU A 77 -18.33 -30.23 -9.71
N GLU A 78 -17.72 -30.44 -10.87
CA GLU A 78 -18.17 -31.43 -11.87
C GLU A 78 -17.86 -32.88 -11.48
N GLY A 79 -16.92 -33.10 -10.56
CA GLY A 79 -16.51 -34.42 -10.07
C GLY A 79 -17.33 -34.95 -8.88
N MET A 80 -18.24 -34.14 -8.32
CA MET A 80 -19.25 -34.54 -7.32
C MET A 80 -20.62 -34.73 -7.97
#